data_AF-A0ABC9AMH1-F1
#
_entry.id   AF-A0ABC9AMH1-F1
#
_cell.length_a   1.000
_cell.length_b   1.000
_cell.length_c   1.000
_cell.angle_alpha   90.00
_cell.angle_beta   90.00
_cell.angle_gamma   90.00
#
_symmetry.space_group_name_H-M   'P 1'
#
loop_
_entity.id
_entity.type
_entity.pdbx_description
1 polymer ?
#
loop_
_entity_poly.entity_id
_entity_poly.type
_entity_poly.pdbx_seq_one_letter_code
_entity_poly.pdbx_strand_id
1 'polypeptide(L)'
;MLTGKASVLLLLVLATVPLYPVTGCWPPGCNNRCKVARKNYILSVCHPYIRISNLPRVLPTKDHLCCVEVRTLQTNSKGGMQCVVDMLTHDELGEYNVTVMLYLGRYCTHLTSAAPHEVVV
;
A
#
# COMPACT_ATOMS: atom_id res chain seq x y z
N MET A 1 8.48 -4.65 -68.37
CA MET A 1 9.65 -4.79 -67.48
C MET A 1 9.31 -4.16 -66.15
N LEU A 2 9.22 -4.98 -65.10
CA LEU A 2 8.92 -4.57 -63.72
C LEU A 2 10.02 -3.66 -63.17
N THR A 3 9.66 -2.49 -62.69
CA THR A 3 10.44 -1.70 -61.71
C THR A 3 9.40 -1.08 -60.76
N GLY A 4 9.45 -1.24 -59.45
CA GLY A 4 10.46 -1.85 -58.60
C GLY A 4 10.38 -1.20 -57.23
N LYS A 5 9.54 -1.78 -56.37
CA LYS A 5 9.67 -1.83 -54.89
C LYS A 5 9.73 -0.49 -54.13
N ALA A 6 8.59 -0.14 -53.54
CA ALA A 6 8.50 0.71 -52.35
C ALA A 6 9.45 0.20 -51.25
N SER A 7 10.28 1.08 -50.70
CA SER A 7 11.12 0.79 -49.54
C SER A 7 10.77 1.79 -48.43
N VAL A 8 9.76 1.43 -47.65
CA VAL A 8 9.46 2.08 -46.37
C VAL A 8 10.39 1.45 -45.35
N LEU A 9 11.52 2.08 -45.07
CA LEU A 9 12.39 1.70 -43.95
C LEU A 9 11.68 2.10 -42.64
N LEU A 10 10.86 1.20 -42.12
CA LEU A 10 10.28 1.29 -40.79
C LEU A 10 11.33 0.83 -39.77
N LEU A 11 12.06 1.77 -39.18
CA LEU A 11 12.97 1.50 -38.06
C LEU A 11 12.13 1.10 -36.83
N LEU A 12 11.92 -0.20 -36.63
CA LEU A 12 11.42 -0.76 -35.39
C LEU A 12 12.49 -0.60 -34.29
N VAL A 13 12.36 0.45 -33.50
CA VAL A 13 13.04 0.55 -32.20
C VAL A 13 12.20 -0.25 -31.20
N LEU A 14 12.49 -1.55 -31.09
CA LEU A 14 11.95 -2.42 -30.04
C LEU A 14 12.62 -2.04 -28.72
N ALA A 15 12.06 -1.04 -28.04
CA ALA A 15 12.33 -0.83 -26.62
C ALA A 15 11.69 -1.97 -25.84
N THR A 16 12.47 -2.99 -25.48
CA THR A 16 12.05 -4.01 -24.51
C THR A 16 12.02 -3.37 -23.13
N VAL A 17 10.92 -2.66 -22.82
CA VAL A 17 10.58 -2.30 -21.45
C VAL A 17 10.15 -3.60 -20.77
N PRO A 18 10.78 -4.03 -19.67
CA PRO A 18 10.28 -5.17 -18.91
C PRO A 18 8.89 -4.82 -18.38
N LEU A 19 7.88 -5.46 -18.97
CA LEU A 19 6.49 -5.47 -18.50
C LEU A 19 6.40 -6.32 -17.25
N TYR A 20 7.01 -5.86 -16.15
CA TYR A 20 6.38 -6.12 -14.87
C TYR A 20 5.27 -5.09 -14.79
N PRO A 21 3.98 -5.48 -14.85
CA PRO A 21 2.94 -4.58 -14.46
C PRO A 21 3.17 -4.30 -12.97
N VAL A 22 3.86 -3.20 -12.68
CA VAL A 22 3.57 -2.45 -11.47
C VAL A 22 2.06 -2.28 -11.53
N THR A 23 1.36 -2.91 -10.59
CA THR A 23 -0.06 -2.67 -10.31
C THR A 23 -0.29 -1.24 -9.77
N GLY A 24 0.43 -0.28 -10.33
CA GLY A 24 0.27 1.15 -10.14
C GLY A 24 -0.66 1.67 -11.22
N CYS A 25 -1.86 2.05 -10.81
CA CYS A 25 -2.88 2.70 -11.63
C CYS A 25 -2.30 3.72 -12.65
N TRP A 26 -2.60 3.53 -13.95
CA TRP A 26 -2.25 4.44 -15.06
C TRP A 26 -3.38 5.47 -15.30
N PRO A 27 -3.13 6.75 -15.71
CA PRO A 27 -4.11 7.86 -15.64
C PRO A 27 -5.09 7.92 -16.83
N PRO A 28 -6.24 8.66 -16.73
CA PRO A 28 -6.38 9.99 -16.12
C PRO A 28 -7.42 10.10 -14.98
N GLY A 29 -7.73 9.02 -14.27
CA GLY A 29 -8.74 9.00 -13.19
C GLY A 29 -8.21 8.77 -11.77
N CYS A 30 -6.92 8.48 -11.59
CA CYS A 30 -6.33 8.22 -10.27
C CYS A 30 -5.92 9.51 -9.56
N ASN A 31 -6.90 10.38 -9.32
CA ASN A 31 -6.71 11.55 -8.46
C ASN A 31 -6.60 11.06 -7.00
N ASN A 32 -5.42 11.29 -6.39
CA ASN A 32 -5.18 11.29 -4.94
C ASN A 32 -5.17 9.91 -4.23
N ARG A 33 -5.23 8.80 -4.97
CA ARG A 33 -5.18 7.46 -4.39
C ARG A 33 -3.75 7.19 -3.93
N CYS A 34 -3.46 7.60 -2.69
CA CYS A 34 -2.46 7.00 -1.79
C CYS A 34 -1.06 6.84 -2.42
N LYS A 35 -0.18 7.79 -2.10
CA LYS A 35 1.14 7.88 -2.72
C LYS A 35 2.01 6.68 -2.33
N VAL A 36 2.88 6.22 -3.25
CA VAL A 36 3.89 5.18 -3.00
C VAL A 36 4.72 5.50 -1.74
N ALA A 37 5.10 6.75 -1.54
CA ALA A 37 5.80 7.18 -0.33
C ALA A 37 5.01 6.89 0.97
N ARG A 38 3.68 7.06 0.94
CA ARG A 38 2.82 6.76 2.10
C ARG A 38 2.71 5.25 2.33
N LYS A 39 2.60 4.45 1.26
CA LYS A 39 2.65 2.98 1.32
C LYS A 39 3.93 2.51 2.01
N ASN A 40 5.08 2.92 1.49
CA ASN A 40 6.40 2.50 1.99
C ASN A 40 6.59 2.91 3.45
N TYR A 41 6.13 4.10 3.81
CA TYR A 41 6.19 4.55 5.20
C TYR A 41 5.32 3.69 6.13
N ILE A 42 4.08 3.37 5.74
CA ILE A 42 3.20 2.47 6.52
C ILE A 42 3.81 1.08 6.65
N LEU A 43 4.33 0.52 5.55
CA LEU A 43 5.01 -0.78 5.58
C LEU A 43 6.19 -0.78 6.54
N SER A 44 6.99 0.29 6.54
CA SER A 44 8.13 0.44 7.44
C SER A 44 7.72 0.50 8.92
N VAL A 45 6.82 1.42 9.30
CA VAL A 45 6.45 1.62 10.72
C VAL A 45 5.63 0.46 11.28
N CYS A 46 4.86 -0.23 10.43
CA CYS A 46 4.04 -1.37 10.83
C CYS A 46 4.71 -2.71 10.57
N HIS A 47 5.90 -2.75 9.95
CA HIS A 47 6.64 -3.95 9.57
C HIS A 47 6.60 -5.07 10.61
N PRO A 48 6.94 -4.85 11.91
CA PRO A 48 6.94 -5.95 12.88
C PRO A 48 5.56 -6.58 13.07
N TYR A 49 4.47 -5.84 12.84
CA TYR A 49 3.09 -6.27 13.09
C TYR A 49 2.41 -6.92 11.88
N ILE A 50 2.85 -6.58 10.66
CA ILE A 50 2.16 -7.00 9.43
C ILE A 50 2.82 -8.18 8.72
N ARG A 51 4.01 -8.61 9.13
CA ARG A 51 4.71 -9.75 8.52
C ARG A 51 3.96 -11.06 8.72
N ILE A 52 4.04 -11.94 7.71
CA ILE A 52 3.52 -13.31 7.81
C ILE A 52 4.21 -14.07 8.96
N SER A 53 5.50 -13.80 9.19
CA SER A 53 6.29 -14.42 10.25
C SER A 53 6.00 -13.92 11.67
N ASN A 54 5.08 -12.95 11.86
CA ASN A 54 4.67 -12.51 13.19
C ASN A 54 3.75 -13.57 13.84
N LEU A 55 4.39 -14.58 14.43
CA LEU A 55 3.79 -15.68 15.17
C LEU A 55 4.55 -15.89 16.50
N PRO A 56 3.87 -15.88 17.67
CA PRO A 56 2.46 -15.58 17.86
C PRO A 56 2.14 -14.13 17.51
N ARG A 57 0.91 -13.87 17.06
CA ARG A 57 0.52 -12.55 16.54
C ARG A 57 0.53 -11.49 17.63
N VAL A 58 1.50 -10.58 17.56
CA VAL A 58 1.59 -9.39 18.41
C VAL A 58 0.98 -8.20 17.67
N LEU A 59 0.10 -7.45 18.34
CA LEU A 59 -0.49 -6.22 17.82
C LEU A 59 0.21 -4.98 18.43
N PRO A 60 0.27 -3.86 17.71
CA PRO A 60 0.73 -2.60 18.29
C PRO A 60 -0.24 -2.12 19.38
N THR A 61 0.27 -1.35 20.35
CA THR A 61 -0.58 -0.56 21.25
C THR A 61 -1.31 0.53 20.45
N LYS A 62 -2.43 1.05 20.98
CA LYS A 62 -3.28 2.01 20.25
C LYS A 62 -2.61 3.36 19.99
N ASP A 63 -1.63 3.70 20.82
CA ASP A 63 -0.79 4.89 20.81
C ASP A 63 0.56 4.67 20.08
N HIS A 64 0.91 3.43 19.75
CA HIS A 64 2.11 3.13 18.97
C HIS A 64 2.09 3.84 17.61
N LEU A 65 3.27 4.24 17.13
CA LEU A 65 3.43 4.98 15.87
C LEU A 65 2.71 4.33 14.69
N CYS A 66 2.80 3.00 14.55
CA CYS A 66 2.03 2.26 13.53
C CYS A 66 0.52 2.55 13.61
N CYS A 67 -0.09 2.52 14.80
CA CYS A 67 -1.53 2.80 14.93
C CYS A 67 -1.88 4.28 14.75
N VAL A 68 -1.00 5.20 15.15
CA VAL A 68 -1.16 6.64 14.87
C VAL A 68 -1.21 6.86 13.35
N GLU A 69 -0.28 6.27 12.61
CA GLU A 69 -0.18 6.46 11.17
C GLU A 69 -1.28 5.74 10.39
N VAL A 70 -1.70 4.55 10.83
CA VAL A 70 -2.87 3.86 10.30
C VAL A 70 -4.13 4.71 10.54
N ARG A 71 -4.29 5.34 11.71
CA ARG A 71 -5.44 6.23 11.97
C ARG A 71 -5.42 7.44 11.03
N THR A 72 -4.28 8.13 10.89
CA THR A 72 -4.10 9.24 9.95
C THR A 72 -4.35 8.80 8.50
N LEU A 73 -3.95 7.58 8.14
CA LEU A 73 -4.21 7.01 6.81
C LEU A 73 -5.72 6.81 6.58
N GLN A 74 -6.42 6.27 7.58
CA GLN A 74 -7.86 5.99 7.51
C GLN A 74 -8.71 7.27 7.45
N THR A 75 -8.28 8.37 8.09
CA THR A 75 -8.99 9.65 8.05
C THR A 75 -8.73 10.43 6.77
N ASN A 76 -7.50 10.40 6.24
CA ASN A 76 -7.06 11.34 5.20
C ASN A 76 -7.01 10.74 3.79
N SER A 77 -7.05 9.41 3.65
CA SER A 77 -6.90 8.74 2.36
C SER A 77 -8.17 8.00 1.96
N LYS A 78 -8.63 8.22 0.72
CA LYS A 78 -9.69 7.39 0.13
C LYS A 78 -9.22 5.93 0.07
N GLY A 79 -9.93 5.05 0.76
CA GLY A 79 -9.61 3.62 0.86
C GLY A 79 -8.65 3.24 1.98
N GLY A 80 -8.01 4.22 2.64
CA GLY A 80 -7.18 4.01 3.82
C GLY A 80 -6.22 2.82 3.71
N MET A 81 -6.36 1.81 4.57
CA MET A 81 -5.46 0.65 4.57
C MET A 81 -5.68 -0.31 3.39
N GLN A 82 -6.86 -0.30 2.77
CA GLN A 82 -7.13 -1.05 1.53
C GLN A 82 -6.24 -0.55 0.40
N CYS A 83 -6.02 0.76 0.32
CA CYS A 83 -5.10 1.28 -0.69
C CYS A 83 -3.71 0.66 -0.58
N VAL A 84 -3.16 0.59 0.65
CA VAL A 84 -1.78 0.12 0.84
C VAL A 84 -1.66 -1.32 0.35
N VAL A 85 -2.69 -2.13 0.60
CA VAL A 85 -2.81 -3.51 0.10
C VAL A 85 -2.88 -3.55 -1.43
N ASP A 86 -3.68 -2.68 -2.05
CA ASP A 86 -3.85 -2.66 -3.51
C ASP A 86 -2.55 -2.29 -4.26
N MET A 87 -1.59 -1.65 -3.58
CA MET A 87 -0.30 -1.24 -4.15
C MET A 87 0.87 -2.14 -3.75
N LEU A 88 0.61 -3.29 -3.12
CA LEU A 88 1.66 -4.24 -2.79
C LEU A 88 2.26 -4.86 -4.06
N THR A 89 3.58 -4.97 -4.08
CA THR A 89 4.30 -5.74 -5.11
C THR A 89 4.17 -7.23 -4.85
N HIS A 90 4.56 -8.04 -5.84
CA HIS A 90 4.59 -9.50 -5.69
C HIS A 90 5.47 -9.94 -4.51
N ASP A 91 6.64 -9.33 -4.35
CA ASP A 91 7.57 -9.63 -3.26
C ASP A 91 6.96 -9.25 -1.90
N GLU A 92 6.33 -8.08 -1.81
CA GLU A 92 5.68 -7.61 -0.58
C GLU A 92 4.48 -8.49 -0.19
N LEU A 93 3.75 -9.06 -1.17
CA LEU A 93 2.68 -10.04 -0.91
C LEU A 93 3.23 -11.36 -0.34
N GLY A 94 4.47 -11.72 -0.64
CA GLY A 94 5.18 -12.86 -0.04
C GLY A 94 5.70 -12.59 1.37
N GLU A 95 5.83 -11.32 1.76
CA GLU A 95 6.37 -10.92 3.07
C GLU A 95 5.28 -10.56 4.09
N TYR A 96 4.21 -9.91 3.62
CA TYR A 96 3.19 -9.29 4.48
C TYR A 96 1.85 -10.03 4.45
N ASN A 97 1.19 -10.06 5.61
CA ASN A 97 -0.12 -10.65 5.77
C ASN A 97 -1.20 -9.60 5.50
N VAL A 98 -1.79 -9.65 4.30
CA VAL A 98 -2.84 -8.72 3.85
C VAL A 98 -4.03 -8.68 4.82
N THR A 99 -4.45 -9.83 5.37
CA THR A 99 -5.55 -9.89 6.33
C THR A 99 -5.23 -9.10 7.61
N VAL A 100 -3.99 -9.16 8.10
CA VAL A 100 -3.54 -8.35 9.24
C VAL A 100 -3.53 -6.87 8.91
N MET A 101 -3.02 -6.51 7.74
CA MET A 101 -2.98 -5.11 7.31
C MET A 101 -4.38 -4.49 7.32
N LEU A 102 -5.37 -5.17 6.73
CA LEU A 102 -6.77 -4.72 6.74
C LEU A 102 -7.37 -4.70 8.15
N TYR A 103 -7.03 -5.69 8.98
CA TYR A 103 -7.45 -5.73 10.37
C TYR A 103 -6.91 -4.55 11.19
N LEU A 104 -5.62 -4.21 11.05
CA LEU A 104 -5.00 -3.06 11.71
C LEU A 104 -5.73 -1.76 11.36
N GLY A 105 -6.21 -1.64 10.12
CA GLY A 105 -7.06 -0.53 9.70
C GLY A 105 -8.28 -0.32 10.59
N ARG A 106 -8.95 -1.38 11.03
CA ARG A 106 -10.10 -1.30 11.94
C ARG A 106 -9.67 -1.22 13.40
N TYR A 107 -8.66 -2.01 13.77
CA TYR A 107 -8.16 -2.06 15.14
C TYR A 107 -7.66 -0.68 15.61
N CYS A 108 -6.85 0.03 14.82
CA CYS A 108 -6.26 1.30 15.25
C CYS A 108 -7.26 2.48 15.28
N THR A 109 -8.42 2.35 14.64
CA THR A 109 -9.48 3.38 14.62
C THR A 109 -10.58 3.15 15.66
N HIS A 110 -10.77 1.93 16.14
CA HIS A 110 -11.62 1.68 17.31
C HIS A 110 -11.04 2.42 18.52
N LEU A 111 -11.73 3.48 18.93
CA LEU A 111 -11.46 4.18 20.17
C LEU A 111 -11.61 3.18 21.32
N THR A 112 -10.55 2.99 22.10
CA THR A 112 -10.72 2.51 23.46
C THR A 112 -11.53 3.57 24.18
N SER A 113 -12.72 3.22 24.67
CA SER A 113 -13.48 4.03 25.62
C SER A 113 -12.70 4.06 26.95
N ALA A 114 -11.57 4.76 26.97
CA ALA A 114 -10.96 5.18 28.21
C ALA A 114 -11.63 6.51 28.56
N ALA A 115 -12.77 6.42 29.25
CA ALA A 115 -13.17 7.52 30.12
C ALA A 115 -11.96 7.84 31.00
N PRO A 116 -11.59 9.12 31.18
CA PRO A 116 -10.56 9.44 32.15
C PRO A 116 -11.06 8.95 33.51
N HIS A 117 -10.31 8.05 34.14
CA HIS A 117 -10.36 7.91 35.58
C HIS A 117 -9.87 9.23 36.16
N GLU A 118 -10.79 10.19 36.33
CA GLU A 118 -10.61 11.24 37.33
C GLU A 118 -10.61 10.55 38.68
N VAL A 119 -9.40 10.42 39.24
CA VAL A 119 -9.20 10.20 40.66
C VAL A 119 -9.75 11.45 41.34
N VAL A 120 -10.95 11.33 41.90
CA VAL A 120 -11.49 12.33 42.83
C VAL A 120 -10.57 12.33 44.05
N VAL A 121 -9.89 13.45 44.27
CA VAL A 121 -9.14 13.78 45.49
C VAL A 121 -10.12 14.20 46.57
#